data_AF-A0A1B8YFV6-F1
#
_entry.id   AF-A0A1B8YFV6-F1
#
_cell.length_a   1.000
_cell.length_b   1.000
_cell.length_c   1.000
_cell.angle_alpha   90.00
_cell.angle_beta   90.00
_cell.angle_gamma   90.00
#
_symmetry.space_group_name_H-M   'P 1'
#
loop_
_entity.id
_entity.type
_entity.pdbx_description
1 polymer ?
#
loop_
_entity_poly.entity_id
_entity_poly.type
_entity_poly.pdbx_seq_one_letter_code
_entity_poly.pdbx_strand_id
1 'polypeptide(L)'
;MKCIKCEKPALHESDFCAACEDKELSGIGGFLYLPAINIIFAIFSSLFNSYKTMTILNSGYDFPGELRILIGFEFICFTIIF
;
A
#
# COMPACT_ATOMS: atom_id res chain seq x y z
N MET A 1 23.20 -10.99 -29.08
CA MET A 1 21.96 -11.80 -29.11
C MET A 1 20.87 -10.93 -29.73
N LYS A 2 19.92 -11.49 -30.48
CA LYS A 2 18.87 -10.72 -31.18
C LYS A 2 17.62 -10.67 -30.30
N CYS A 3 16.99 -9.51 -30.18
CA CYS A 3 15.72 -9.36 -29.47
C CYS A 3 14.65 -10.26 -30.10
N ILE A 4 13.99 -11.12 -29.29
CA ILE A 4 13.03 -12.15 -29.75
C ILE A 4 11.87 -11.59 -30.56
N LYS A 5 11.57 -10.29 -30.37
CA LYS A 5 10.39 -9.61 -30.93
C LYS A 5 10.71 -8.62 -32.05
N CYS A 6 11.97 -8.20 -32.20
CA CYS A 6 12.32 -7.05 -33.05
C CYS A 6 13.63 -7.17 -33.82
N GLU A 7 14.36 -8.29 -33.70
CA GLU A 7 15.63 -8.58 -34.40
C GLU A 7 16.76 -7.54 -34.26
N LYS A 8 16.56 -6.48 -33.46
CA LYS A 8 17.57 -5.49 -33.07
C LYS A 8 18.58 -6.12 -32.09
N PRO A 9 19.83 -5.60 -32.05
CA PRO A 9 20.82 -6.07 -31.08
C PRO A 9 20.30 -5.87 -29.66
N ALA A 10 20.20 -6.97 -28.91
CA ALA A 10 19.78 -6.98 -27.50
C ALA A 10 20.91 -6.49 -26.59
N LEU A 11 20.53 -5.94 -25.44
CA LEU A 11 21.46 -5.60 -24.36
C LEU A 11 22.03 -6.89 -23.75
N HIS A 12 23.28 -6.84 -23.31
CA HIS A 12 24.09 -8.03 -22.99
C HIS A 12 23.61 -8.81 -21.73
N GLU A 13 22.58 -8.31 -21.06
CA GLU A 13 21.99 -8.81 -19.80
C GLU A 13 20.52 -9.23 -19.95
N SER A 14 19.83 -8.82 -21.02
CA SER A 14 18.40 -9.06 -21.20
C SER A 14 18.08 -9.55 -22.62
N ASP A 15 17.17 -10.52 -22.72
CA ASP A 15 16.71 -11.09 -24.00
C ASP A 15 15.83 -10.11 -24.83
N PHE A 16 15.66 -8.87 -24.32
CA PHE A 16 14.83 -7.82 -24.90
C PHE A 16 15.67 -6.58 -25.25
N CYS A 17 15.25 -5.83 -26.29
CA CYS A 17 15.84 -4.52 -26.56
C CYS A 17 15.23 -3.45 -25.65
N ALA A 18 15.94 -2.35 -25.40
CA ALA A 18 15.47 -1.24 -24.55
C ALA A 18 14.06 -0.74 -24.93
N ALA A 19 13.72 -0.73 -26.23
CA ALA A 19 12.40 -0.32 -26.69
C ALA A 19 11.27 -1.35 -26.44
N CYS A 20 11.62 -2.61 -26.15
CA CYS A 20 10.66 -3.65 -25.74
C CYS A 20 10.51 -3.71 -24.22
N GLU A 21 11.58 -3.45 -23.48
CA GLU A 21 11.57 -3.37 -22.02
C GLU A 21 10.66 -2.24 -21.51
N ASP A 22 10.74 -1.05 -22.13
CA ASP A 22 9.83 0.07 -21.84
C ASP A 22 8.35 -0.27 -22.11
N LYS A 23 8.07 -1.18 -23.05
CA LYS A 23 6.71 -1.61 -23.39
C LYS A 23 6.18 -2.69 -22.45
N GLU A 24 7.04 -3.57 -21.95
CA GLU A 24 6.65 -4.56 -20.94
C GLU A 24 6.49 -3.94 -19.55
N LEU A 25 7.34 -2.95 -19.21
CA LEU A 25 7.13 -2.09 -18.03
C LEU A 25 5.81 -1.32 -18.12
N SER A 26 5.41 -0.85 -19.31
CA SER A 26 4.07 -0.27 -19.52
C SER A 26 2.93 -1.31 -19.46
N GLY A 27 3.14 -2.56 -19.87
CA GLY A 27 2.13 -3.62 -19.87
C GLY A 27 1.83 -4.20 -18.49
N ILE A 28 2.84 -4.29 -17.61
CA ILE A 28 2.70 -4.71 -16.21
C ILE A 28 2.20 -3.55 -15.32
N GLY A 29 2.33 -2.30 -15.78
CA GLY A 29 1.95 -1.08 -15.05
C GLY A 29 0.46 -0.91 -14.72
N GLY A 30 -0.43 -1.71 -15.31
CA GLY A 30 -1.87 -1.70 -14.99
C GLY A 30 -2.28 -2.67 -13.88
N PHE A 31 -1.66 -3.86 -13.82
CA PHE A 31 -2.02 -4.88 -12.84
C PHE A 31 -1.37 -4.65 -11.47
N LEU A 32 -0.17 -4.04 -11.40
CA LEU A 32 0.42 -3.64 -10.11
C LEU A 32 -0.23 -2.40 -9.50
N TYR A 33 -0.92 -1.58 -10.29
CA TYR A 33 -1.58 -0.38 -9.79
C TYR A 33 -2.82 -0.71 -8.93
N LEU A 34 -3.57 -1.75 -9.33
CA LEU A 34 -4.72 -2.27 -8.59
C LEU A 34 -4.41 -2.70 -7.14
N PRO A 35 -3.39 -3.53 -6.86
CA PRO A 35 -3.00 -3.89 -5.50
C PRO A 35 -2.40 -2.70 -4.74
N ALA A 36 -1.66 -1.80 -5.40
CA ALA A 36 -1.12 -0.62 -4.74
C ALA A 36 -2.23 0.35 -4.26
N ILE A 37 -3.24 0.63 -5.09
CA ILE A 37 -4.41 1.43 -4.66
C ILE A 37 -5.18 0.74 -3.54
N ASN A 38 -5.36 -0.58 -3.63
CA ASN A 38 -6.04 -1.33 -2.59
C ASN A 38 -5.35 -1.18 -1.24
N ILE A 39 -4.02 -1.22 -1.20
CA ILE A 39 -3.26 -1.01 0.03
C ILE A 39 -3.49 0.40 0.57
N ILE A 40 -3.40 1.43 -0.27
CA ILE A 40 -3.66 2.82 0.14
C ILE A 40 -5.08 2.94 0.70
N PHE A 41 -6.08 2.41 -0.01
CA PHE A 41 -7.47 2.45 0.41
C PHE A 41 -7.72 1.68 1.71
N ALA A 42 -7.06 0.54 1.89
CA ALA A 42 -7.13 -0.25 3.12
C ALA A 42 -6.54 0.50 4.32
N ILE A 43 -5.39 1.17 4.15
CA ILE A 43 -4.77 2.01 5.19
C ILE A 43 -5.72 3.14 5.59
N PHE A 44 -6.26 3.89 4.62
CA PHE A 44 -7.22 4.96 4.88
C PHE A 44 -8.49 4.46 5.58
N SER A 45 -9.04 3.33 5.12
CA SER A 45 -10.24 2.73 5.72
C SER A 45 -9.98 2.24 7.15
N SER A 46 -8.79 1.68 7.41
CA SER A 46 -8.36 1.24 8.73
C SER A 46 -8.25 2.42 9.71
N LEU A 47 -7.58 3.50 9.30
CA LEU A 47 -7.46 4.75 10.08
C LEU A 47 -8.82 5.38 10.36
N PHE A 48 -9.71 5.39 9.38
CA PHE A 48 -11.05 5.94 9.55
C PHE A 48 -11.90 5.12 10.54
N ASN A 49 -11.88 3.79 10.40
CA ASN A 49 -12.63 2.90 11.28
C ASN A 49 -12.07 2.90 12.71
N SER A 50 -10.75 2.97 12.87
CA SER A 50 -10.13 3.04 14.18
C SER A 50 -10.54 4.35 14.90
N TYR A 51 -10.53 5.49 14.21
CA TYR A 51 -10.99 6.77 14.76
C TYR A 51 -12.46 6.74 15.19
N LYS A 52 -13.33 6.17 14.35
CA LYS A 52 -14.75 5.97 14.68
C LYS A 52 -14.92 5.09 15.90
N THR A 53 -14.19 3.98 15.97
CA THR A 53 -14.23 3.05 17.10
C THR A 53 -13.79 3.75 18.39
N MET A 54 -12.72 4.54 18.36
CA MET A 54 -12.24 5.33 19.49
C MET A 54 -13.30 6.33 19.96
N THR A 55 -13.97 7.01 19.03
CA THR A 55 -15.06 7.97 19.34
C THR A 55 -16.25 7.27 20.02
N ILE A 56 -16.62 6.07 19.56
CA ILE A 56 -17.69 5.27 20.15
C ILE A 56 -17.29 4.77 21.53
N LEU A 57 -16.07 4.25 21.68
CA LEU A 57 -15.55 3.78 22.97
C LEU A 57 -15.57 4.92 24.01
N ASN A 58 -15.19 6.12 23.58
CA ASN A 58 -15.06 7.28 24.45
C ASN A 58 -16.40 7.92 24.86
N SER A 59 -17.45 7.67 24.07
CA SER A 59 -18.80 8.22 24.30
C SER A 59 -19.78 7.20 24.87
N GLY A 60 -19.56 5.92 24.64
CA GLY A 60 -20.46 4.83 25.05
C GLY A 60 -20.06 4.11 26.34
N TYR A 61 -18.83 4.27 26.83
CA TYR A 61 -18.33 3.55 27.99
C TYR A 61 -17.62 4.48 28.98
N ASP A 62 -18.04 4.42 30.26
CA ASP A 62 -17.35 5.03 31.39
C ASP A 62 -16.19 4.13 31.82
N PHE A 63 -15.07 4.20 31.10
CA PHE A 63 -13.84 3.52 31.51
C PHE A 63 -13.16 4.28 32.66
N PRO A 64 -12.54 3.57 33.62
CA PRO A 64 -11.66 4.21 34.59
C PRO A 64 -10.51 4.93 33.85
N GLY A 65 -10.10 6.09 34.37
CA GLY A 65 -9.20 7.02 33.66
C GLY A 65 -7.88 6.41 33.19
N GLU A 66 -7.34 5.43 33.92
CA GLU A 66 -6.10 4.72 33.55
C GLU A 66 -6.26 3.89 32.26
N LEU A 67 -7.39 3.19 32.11
CA LEU A 67 -7.70 2.40 30.90
C LEU A 67 -7.87 3.31 29.68
N ARG A 68 -8.46 4.50 29.86
CA ARG A 68 -8.62 5.49 28.79
C ARG A 68 -7.28 6.01 28.27
N ILE A 69 -6.31 6.21 29.16
CA ILE A 69 -4.96 6.64 28.81
C ILE A 69 -4.23 5.53 28.05
N LEU A 70 -4.33 4.28 28.52
CA LEU A 70 -3.69 3.14 27.90
C LEU A 70 -4.22 2.85 26.49
N ILE A 71 -5.55 2.88 26.30
CA ILE A 71 -6.20 2.72 24.99
C ILE A 71 -5.82 3.89 24.06
N GLY A 72 -5.76 5.12 24.59
CA GLY A 72 -5.31 6.29 23.83
C GLY A 72 -3.86 6.18 23.36
N PHE A 73 -2.97 5.64 24.21
CA PHE A 73 -1.58 5.39 23.86
C PHE A 73 -1.45 4.34 22.75
N GLU A 74 -2.15 3.20 22.85
CA GLU A 74 -2.17 2.19 21.79
C GLU A 74 -2.68 2.76 20.46
N PHE A 75 -3.74 3.57 20.50
CA PHE A 75 -4.28 4.21 19.31
C PHE A 75 -3.24 5.10 18.61
N ILE A 76 -2.50 5.90 19.37
CA ILE A 76 -1.43 6.75 18.85
C ILE A 76 -0.32 5.89 18.22
N CYS A 77 0.13 4.84 18.91
CA CYS A 77 1.13 3.91 18.35
C CYS A 77 0.65 3.27 17.04
N PHE A 78 -0.61 2.84 16.98
CA PHE A 78 -1.20 2.28 15.76
C PHE A 78 -1.20 3.28 14.61
N THR A 79 -1.51 4.56 14.87
CA THR A 79 -1.46 5.62 13.84
C THR A 79 -0.06 6.01 13.39
N ILE A 80 0.98 5.72 14.18
CA ILE A 80 2.38 6.00 13.80
C ILE A 80 2.96 4.86 12.95
N ILE A 81 2.50 3.63 13.16
CA ILE A 81 2.98 2.44 12.43
C ILE A 81 2.41 2.38 11.00
N PHE A 82 1.18 2.88 10.80
CA PHE A 82 0.50 2.93 9.51
C PHE A 82 0.75 4.25 8.77
#